data_AF-A0A0E9XNF5-F1
#
_entry.id   AF-A0A0E9XNF5-F1
#
_cell.length_a   1.000
_cell.length_b   1.000
_cell.length_c   1.000
_cell.angle_alpha   90.00
_cell.angle_beta   90.00
_cell.angle_gamma   90.00
#
_symmetry.space_group_name_H-M   'P 1'
#
loop_
_entity.id
_entity.type
_entity.pdbx_description
1 polymer ?
#
loop_
_entity_poly.entity_id
_entity_poly.type
_entity_poly.pdbx_seq_one_letter_code
_entity_poly.pdbx_strand_id
1 'polypeptide(L)'
;MAEASSVSGYGVRINAFCPSFVKTPILDFMKNEKAAGQLGHLQHLSDKILAKTGILEVPVVAERFLQLVTDEEKNGAVMMVTQECTAYMNFPKDFKDAPKTILP
;
A
#
# COMPACT_ATOMS: atom_id res chain seq x y z
N MET A 1 -15.99 -8.70 2.75
CA MET A 1 -16.57 -7.57 1.99
C MET A 1 -16.78 -7.90 0.52
N ALA A 2 -15.72 -8.23 -0.24
CA ALA A 2 -15.84 -8.62 -1.65
C ALA A 2 -16.85 -9.77 -1.87
N GLU A 3 -16.74 -10.85 -1.11
CA GLU A 3 -17.65 -12.00 -1.19
C GLU A 3 -19.11 -11.64 -0.85
N ALA A 4 -19.32 -10.81 0.18
CA ALA A 4 -20.65 -10.33 0.53
C ALA A 4 -21.28 -9.52 -0.62
N SER A 5 -20.50 -8.66 -1.29
CA SER A 5 -20.96 -7.92 -2.48
C SER A 5 -21.39 -8.85 -3.61
N SER A 6 -20.61 -9.92 -3.86
CA SER A 6 -20.93 -10.93 -4.86
C SER A 6 -22.21 -11.69 -4.54
N VAL A 7 -22.34 -12.21 -3.32
CA VAL A 7 -23.50 -13.01 -2.88
C VAL A 7 -24.78 -12.18 -2.85
N SER A 8 -24.68 -10.90 -2.50
CA SER A 8 -25.82 -9.97 -2.53
C SER A 8 -26.17 -9.45 -3.93
N GLY A 9 -25.38 -9.76 -4.97
CA GLY A 9 -25.68 -9.39 -6.35
C GLY A 9 -25.59 -7.88 -6.63
N TYR A 10 -24.78 -7.13 -5.86
CA TYR A 10 -24.68 -5.67 -6.02
C TYR A 10 -23.96 -5.22 -7.29
N GLY A 11 -23.23 -6.13 -7.95
CA GLY A 11 -22.42 -5.79 -9.13
C GLY A 11 -21.21 -4.91 -8.82
N VAL A 12 -20.79 -4.82 -7.55
CA VAL A 12 -19.64 -4.01 -7.11
C VAL A 12 -18.46 -4.90 -6.75
N ARG A 13 -17.29 -4.65 -7.35
CA ARG A 13 -16.01 -5.28 -6.99
C ARG A 13 -15.32 -4.50 -5.90
N ILE A 14 -14.72 -5.19 -4.93
CA ILE A 14 -14.01 -4.58 -3.80
C ILE A 14 -12.60 -5.13 -3.76
N ASN A 15 -11.61 -4.28 -3.94
CA ASN A 15 -10.18 -4.63 -3.89
C ASN A 15 -9.43 -3.67 -2.95
N ALA A 16 -8.26 -4.07 -2.46
CA ALA A 16 -7.36 -3.24 -1.68
C ALA A 16 -6.10 -2.89 -2.49
N PHE A 17 -5.68 -1.64 -2.41
CA PHE A 17 -4.49 -1.13 -3.08
C PHE A 17 -3.52 -0.59 -2.02
N CYS A 18 -2.33 -1.15 -1.96
CA CYS A 18 -1.35 -0.90 -0.90
C CYS A 18 0.01 -0.51 -1.53
N PRO A 19 0.17 0.76 -1.94
CA PRO A 19 1.46 1.26 -2.35
C PRO A 19 2.37 1.48 -1.12
N SER A 20 3.67 1.30 -1.33
CA SER A 20 4.73 1.73 -0.41
C SER A 20 4.83 3.27 -0.37
N PHE A 21 5.90 3.84 0.18
CA PHE A 21 6.09 5.29 0.22
C PHE A 21 5.95 5.91 -1.16
N VAL A 22 5.03 6.87 -1.30
CA VAL A 22 4.77 7.60 -2.55
C VAL A 22 5.13 9.07 -2.35
N LYS A 23 5.75 9.67 -3.36
CA LYS A 23 6.11 11.09 -3.39
C LYS A 23 4.86 11.98 -3.55
N THR A 24 4.13 12.09 -2.46
CA THR A 24 2.97 12.97 -2.30
C THR A 24 3.23 13.93 -1.13
N PRO A 25 2.47 15.03 -1.00
CA PRO A 25 2.65 15.97 0.10
C PRO A 25 2.54 15.34 1.50
N ILE A 26 1.89 14.18 1.65
CA ILE A 26 1.84 13.47 2.94
C ILE A 26 3.24 13.03 3.41
N LEU A 27 4.15 12.75 2.47
CA LEU A 27 5.52 12.33 2.76
C LEU A 27 6.35 13.47 3.35
N ASP A 28 6.03 14.71 3.02
CA ASP A 28 6.72 15.89 3.54
C ASP A 28 6.45 16.08 5.05
N PHE A 29 5.28 15.64 5.54
CA PHE A 29 5.00 15.62 6.99
C PHE A 29 5.93 14.65 7.74
N MET A 30 6.29 13.51 7.13
CA MET A 30 7.24 12.58 7.76
C MET A 30 8.67 13.13 7.81
N LYS A 31 9.02 14.04 6.90
CA LYS A 31 10.34 14.68 6.86
C LYS A 31 10.44 15.94 7.71
N ASN A 32 9.32 16.44 8.23
CA ASN A 32 9.29 17.66 9.03
C ASN A 32 9.12 17.30 10.52
N GLU A 33 10.21 17.39 11.28
CA GLU A 33 10.25 17.09 12.72
C GLU A 33 9.15 17.83 13.51
N LYS A 34 8.91 19.10 13.19
CA LYS A 34 7.90 19.93 13.87
C LYS A 34 6.48 19.47 13.52
N ALA A 35 6.27 19.00 12.29
CA ALA A 35 4.97 18.50 11.83
C ALA A 35 4.66 17.09 12.33
N ALA A 36 5.70 16.28 12.61
CA ALA A 36 5.58 14.95 13.20
C ALA A 36 5.15 14.97 14.69
N GLY A 37 5.16 16.14 15.33
CA GLY A 37 4.70 16.33 16.70
C GLY A 37 5.49 15.48 17.68
N GLN A 38 4.79 14.67 18.48
CA GLN A 38 5.41 13.81 19.49
C GLN A 38 6.36 12.75 18.90
N LEU A 39 6.22 12.44 17.61
CA LEU A 39 7.04 11.46 16.90
C LEU A 39 8.27 12.07 16.23
N GLY A 40 8.53 13.38 16.39
CA GLY A 40 9.71 14.04 15.80
C GLY A 40 11.04 13.35 16.15
N HIS A 41 11.15 12.82 17.36
CA HIS A 41 12.34 12.07 17.81
C HIS A 41 12.65 10.80 16.99
N LEU A 42 11.70 10.31 16.18
CA LEU A 42 11.86 9.13 15.32
C LEU A 42 12.26 9.49 13.87
N GLN A 43 12.49 10.77 13.56
CA GLN A 43 12.78 11.22 12.18
C GLN A 43 13.95 10.45 11.53
N HIS A 44 15.03 10.21 12.27
CA HIS A 44 16.17 9.42 11.76
C HIS A 44 15.78 7.97 11.39
N LEU A 45 14.84 7.36 12.12
CA LEU A 45 14.32 6.04 11.75
C LEU A 45 13.46 6.12 10.48
N SER A 46 12.62 7.15 10.36
CA SER A 46 11.84 7.41 9.15
C SER A 46 12.76 7.55 7.93
N ASP A 47 13.82 8.37 8.02
CA ASP A 47 14.77 8.57 6.92
C ASP A 47 15.46 7.26 6.51
N LYS A 48 15.87 6.45 7.48
CA LYS A 48 16.47 5.14 7.23
C LYS A 48 15.49 4.18 6.54
N ILE A 49 14.22 4.20 6.95
CA ILE A 49 13.17 3.39 6.33
C ILE A 49 12.91 3.86 4.90
N LEU A 50 12.78 5.18 4.65
CA LEU A 50 12.60 5.73 3.31
C LEU A 50 13.79 5.39 2.40
N ALA A 51 15.03 5.51 2.90
CA ALA A 51 16.22 5.20 2.13
C ALA A 51 16.31 3.72 1.75
N LYS A 52 15.80 2.83 2.61
CA LYS A 52 15.80 1.39 2.39
C LYS A 52 14.69 0.92 1.46
N THR A 53 13.48 1.42 1.69
CA THR A 53 12.27 0.98 0.97
C THR A 53 12.09 1.72 -0.36
N GLY A 54 12.69 2.90 -0.47
CA GLY A 54 12.55 3.74 -1.65
C GLY A 54 11.25 4.55 -1.68
N ILE A 55 11.11 5.40 -2.70
CA ILE A 55 9.96 6.29 -2.87
C ILE A 55 9.44 6.15 -4.31
N LEU A 56 8.16 5.79 -4.42
CA LEU A 56 7.44 5.69 -5.68
C LEU A 56 7.03 7.06 -6.20
N GLU A 57 7.17 7.27 -7.51
CA GLU A 57 6.58 8.40 -8.20
C GLU A 57 5.08 8.16 -8.44
N VAL A 58 4.27 9.21 -8.30
CA VAL A 58 2.80 9.13 -8.43
C VAL A 58 2.32 8.48 -9.74
N PRO A 59 2.91 8.75 -10.92
CA PRO A 59 2.48 8.12 -12.17
C PRO A 59 2.59 6.60 -12.16
N VAL A 60 3.64 6.05 -11.53
CA VAL A 60 3.81 4.59 -11.41
C VAL A 60 2.67 4.00 -10.59
N VAL A 61 2.31 4.66 -9.49
CA VAL A 61 1.20 4.22 -8.63
C VAL A 61 -0.14 4.30 -9.37
N ALA A 62 -0.36 5.36 -10.15
CA ALA A 62 -1.57 5.53 -10.96
C ALA A 62 -1.71 4.44 -12.03
N GLU A 63 -0.62 4.05 -12.70
CA GLU A 63 -0.61 2.96 -13.67
C GLU A 63 -1.00 1.62 -13.04
N ARG A 64 -0.45 1.29 -11.87
CA ARG A 64 -0.79 0.06 -11.15
C ARG A 64 -2.22 0.08 -10.61
N PHE A 65 -2.69 1.23 -10.15
CA PHE A 65 -4.09 1.40 -9.76
C PHE A 65 -5.02 1.16 -10.96
N LEU A 66 -4.68 1.71 -12.13
CA LEU A 66 -5.46 1.51 -13.35
C LEU A 66 -5.55 0.02 -13.70
N GLN A 67 -4.43 -0.69 -13.66
CA GLN A 67 -4.39 -2.15 -13.85
C GLN A 67 -5.36 -2.90 -12.92
N LEU A 68 -5.41 -2.54 -11.63
CA LEU A 68 -6.32 -3.18 -10.67
C LEU A 68 -7.80 -2.92 -10.98
N VAL A 69 -8.15 -1.69 -11.40
CA VAL A 69 -9.54 -1.32 -11.64
C VAL A 69 -10.04 -1.77 -13.00
N THR A 70 -9.18 -1.87 -14.02
CA THR A 70 -9.56 -2.33 -15.37
C THR A 70 -9.59 -3.84 -15.51
N ASP A 71 -8.93 -4.58 -14.63
CA ASP A 71 -9.02 -6.04 -14.60
C ASP A 71 -10.35 -6.48 -13.97
N GLU A 72 -11.30 -6.88 -14.81
CA GLU A 72 -12.65 -7.28 -14.41
C GLU A 72 -12.68 -8.61 -13.65
N GLU A 73 -11.64 -9.45 -13.77
CA GLU A 73 -11.55 -10.73 -13.07
C GLU A 73 -11.20 -10.55 -11.58
N LYS A 74 -10.80 -9.35 -11.15
CA LYS A 74 -10.36 -9.08 -9.78
C LYS A 74 -11.50 -8.64 -8.88
N ASN A 75 -11.77 -9.46 -7.87
CA ASN A 75 -12.61 -9.11 -6.73
C ASN A 75 -12.03 -9.71 -5.43
N GLY A 76 -11.89 -8.90 -4.39
CA GLY A 76 -11.24 -9.29 -3.13
C GLY A 76 -9.71 -9.29 -3.18
N ALA A 77 -9.11 -8.79 -4.26
CA ALA A 77 -7.66 -8.78 -4.43
C ALA A 77 -6.98 -7.71 -3.57
N VAL A 78 -5.77 -7.99 -3.10
CA VAL A 78 -4.87 -7.00 -2.49
C VAL A 78 -3.70 -6.79 -3.43
N MET A 79 -3.51 -5.60 -3.98
CA MET A 79 -2.35 -5.28 -4.79
C MET A 79 -1.34 -4.49 -3.96
N MET A 80 -0.14 -5.04 -3.84
CA MET A 80 1.00 -4.36 -3.23
C MET A 80 1.92 -3.80 -4.30
N VAL A 81 2.34 -2.54 -4.13
CA VAL A 81 3.27 -1.86 -5.04
C VAL A 81 4.45 -1.34 -4.24
N THR A 82 5.65 -1.87 -4.49
CA THR A 82 6.91 -1.38 -3.94
C THR A 82 7.80 -0.88 -5.08
N GLN A 83 8.96 -0.30 -4.76
CA GLN A 83 9.93 0.10 -5.78
C GLN A 83 10.51 -1.10 -6.54
N GLU A 84 10.51 -2.28 -5.92
CA GLU A 84 11.09 -3.50 -6.48
C GLU A 84 10.08 -4.33 -7.27
N CYS A 85 8.82 -4.37 -6.84
CA CYS A 85 7.82 -5.22 -7.46
C CYS A 85 6.37 -4.74 -7.30
N THR A 86 5.49 -5.31 -8.12
CA THR A 86 4.04 -5.26 -7.93
C THR A 86 3.54 -6.69 -7.81
N ALA A 87 2.78 -6.98 -6.75
CA ALA A 87 2.30 -8.33 -6.48
C ALA A 87 0.87 -8.31 -5.96
N TYR A 88 0.11 -9.35 -6.31
CA TYR A 88 -1.16 -9.63 -5.67
C TYR A 88 -0.91 -10.48 -4.42
N MET A 89 -1.48 -10.05 -3.29
CA MET A 89 -1.40 -10.74 -2.02
C MET A 89 -2.77 -11.21 -1.58
N ASN A 90 -2.79 -12.29 -0.80
CA ASN A 90 -3.97 -12.68 -0.05
C ASN A 90 -3.90 -12.02 1.33
N PHE A 91 -5.04 -11.60 1.86
CA PHE A 91 -5.09 -11.23 3.27
C PHE A 91 -4.72 -12.45 4.12
N PRO A 92 -3.79 -12.30 5.08
CA PRO A 92 -3.48 -13.38 6.00
C PRO A 92 -4.74 -13.74 6.78
N LYS A 93 -5.05 -15.04 6.85
CA LYS A 93 -6.21 -15.55 7.57
C LYS A 93 -5.95 -15.57 9.07
N ASP A 94 -4.70 -15.82 9.45
CA ASP A 94 -4.20 -15.71 10.80
C ASP A 94 -2.98 -14.77 10.88
N PHE A 95 -2.72 -14.21 12.06
CA PHE A 95 -1.54 -13.34 12.28
C PHE A 95 -0.20 -14.04 11.97
N LYS A 96 -0.17 -15.38 12.06
CA LYS A 96 1.01 -16.21 11.73
C LYS A 96 1.30 -16.26 10.23
N ASP A 97 0.29 -15.99 9.41
CA ASP A 97 0.37 -15.99 7.95
C ASP A 97 0.71 -14.60 7.40
N ALA A 98 0.75 -13.58 8.27
CA ALA A 98 1.17 -12.26 7.85
C ALA A 98 2.60 -12.33 7.28
N PRO A 99 2.87 -11.65 6.14
CA PRO A 99 4.21 -11.57 5.59
C PRO A 99 5.19 -11.11 6.67
N LYS A 100 6.14 -11.97 7.03
CA LYS A 100 7.03 -11.74 8.19
C LYS A 100 7.98 -10.55 8.00
N THR A 101 8.12 -10.06 6.77
CA THR A 101 8.95 -8.92 6.42
C THR A 101 8.55 -8.41 5.04
N ILE A 102 8.02 -7.19 4.95
CA ILE A 102 8.06 -6.37 3.73
C ILE A 102 8.87 -5.07 3.96
N LEU A 103 9.40 -4.93 5.18
CA LEU A 103 10.57 -4.10 5.45
C LEU A 103 11.72 -5.08 5.68
N PRO A 104 12.85 -4.94 4.95
CA PRO A 104 14.00 -5.81 5.19
C PRO A 104 14.60 -5.54 6.57
#